data_AF-A0A6N7QTJ1-F1
#
_entry.id   AF-A0A6N7QTJ1-F1
#
_cell.length_a   1.000
_cell.length_b   1.000
_cell.length_c   1.000
_cell.angle_alpha   90.00
_cell.angle_beta   90.00
_cell.angle_gamma   90.00
#
_symmetry.space_group_name_H-M   'P 1'
#
loop_
_entity.id
_entity.type
_entity.pdbx_description
1 polymer ?
#
loop_
_entity_poly.entity_id
_entity_poly.type
_entity_poly.pdbx_seq_one_letter_code
_entity_poly.pdbx_strand_id
1 'polypeptide(L)'
;MNIRFHANATTIPKTRAHIQSSEKSIRALAEELGVSVSTVLHWRNSETIHDDSHTRKNLLATLSSAQEAIVIELRRTLLLPLDDLLTVVRGFIHSDLSRSALDRCLRCNGVSRLADLRPAEPCDAVKAKPFKAYEPGYIYSDLAQKK
;
A
#
# COMPACT_ATOMS: atom_id res chain seq x y z
N MET A 1 -22.73 -13.13 0.32
CA MET A 1 -21.49 -12.85 1.07
C MET A 1 -21.35 -13.88 2.18
N ASN A 2 -20.23 -14.62 2.22
CA ASN A 2 -19.93 -15.52 3.35
C ASN A 2 -19.25 -14.71 4.45
N ILE A 3 -20.04 -14.16 5.37
CA ILE A 3 -19.51 -13.42 6.52
C ILE A 3 -19.33 -14.40 7.67
N ARG A 4 -18.08 -14.65 8.09
CA ARG A 4 -17.76 -15.51 9.23
C ARG A 4 -17.80 -14.68 10.50
N PHE A 5 -18.86 -14.83 11.28
CA PHE A 5 -18.96 -14.24 12.62
C PHE A 5 -18.41 -15.21 13.67
N HIS A 6 -17.91 -14.64 14.77
CA HIS A 6 -17.63 -15.42 15.96
C HIS A 6 -18.96 -15.95 16.55
N ALA A 7 -18.96 -17.16 17.12
CA ALA A 7 -20.17 -17.80 17.66
C ALA A 7 -20.88 -16.94 18.73
N ASN A 8 -20.11 -16.17 19.49
CA ASN A 8 -20.62 -15.29 20.56
C ASN A 8 -20.88 -13.85 20.10
N ALA A 9 -20.90 -13.56 18.80
CA ALA A 9 -21.14 -12.21 18.30
C ALA A 9 -22.63 -11.83 18.47
N THR A 10 -22.92 -10.85 19.33
CA THR A 10 -24.30 -10.40 19.61
C THR A 10 -24.84 -9.44 18.54
N THR A 11 -24.02 -8.49 18.10
CA THR A 11 -24.38 -7.44 17.13
C THR A 11 -24.03 -7.84 15.70
N ILE A 12 -24.59 -8.95 15.22
CA ILE A 12 -24.46 -9.39 13.82
C ILE A 12 -25.35 -8.54 12.89
N PRO A 13 -25.12 -8.54 11.56
CA PRO A 13 -25.92 -7.78 10.59
C PRO A 13 -27.43 -7.97 10.71
N LYS A 14 -27.88 -9.20 11.04
CA LYS A 14 -29.29 -9.48 11.29
C LYS A 14 -29.85 -8.65 12.47
N THR A 15 -29.11 -8.59 13.57
CA THR A 15 -29.47 -7.81 14.76
C THR A 15 -29.44 -6.31 14.47
N ARG A 16 -28.45 -5.84 13.72
CA ARG A 16 -28.31 -4.42 13.32
C ARG A 16 -29.46 -3.98 12.40
N ALA A 17 -29.82 -4.81 11.42
CA ALA A 17 -30.98 -4.59 10.55
C ALA A 17 -32.28 -4.52 11.36
N HIS A 18 -32.43 -5.40 12.36
CA HIS A 18 -33.58 -5.37 13.25
C HIS A 18 -33.66 -4.07 14.08
N ILE A 19 -32.52 -3.59 14.60
CA ILE A 19 -32.46 -2.30 15.31
C ILE A 19 -32.90 -1.13 14.41
N GLN A 20 -32.53 -1.15 13.13
CA GLN A 20 -32.90 -0.09 12.17
C GLN A 20 -34.39 -0.14 11.80
N SER A 21 -34.96 -1.33 11.61
CA SER A 21 -36.36 -1.47 11.17
C SER A 21 -37.38 -1.38 12.30
N SER A 22 -36.95 -1.39 13.56
CA SER A 22 -37.84 -1.48 14.73
C SER A 22 -38.29 -0.11 15.23
N GLU A 23 -39.61 0.06 15.40
CA GLU A 23 -40.24 1.26 15.96
C GLU A 23 -40.19 1.31 17.50
N LYS A 24 -39.66 0.26 18.15
CA LYS A 24 -39.55 0.18 19.60
C LYS A 24 -38.67 1.31 20.16
N SER A 25 -38.88 1.65 21.43
CA SER A 25 -38.00 2.59 22.12
C SER A 25 -36.58 2.02 22.26
N ILE A 26 -35.57 2.90 22.33
CA ILE A 26 -34.16 2.50 22.43
C ILE A 26 -33.93 1.62 23.66
N ARG A 27 -34.55 1.97 24.80
CA ARG A 27 -34.42 1.21 26.05
C ARG A 27 -35.02 -0.19 25.93
N ALA A 28 -36.20 -0.30 25.32
CA ALA A 28 -36.83 -1.60 25.10
C ALA A 28 -35.98 -2.51 24.21
N LEU A 29 -35.39 -1.96 23.13
CA LEU A 29 -34.47 -2.71 22.27
C LEU A 29 -33.18 -3.13 22.97
N ALA A 30 -32.65 -2.27 23.85
CA ALA A 30 -31.43 -2.58 24.61
C ALA A 30 -31.67 -3.75 25.57
N GLU A 31 -32.80 -3.77 26.27
CA GLU A 31 -33.21 -4.85 27.16
C GLU A 31 -33.49 -6.15 26.38
N GLU A 32 -34.22 -6.08 25.27
CA GLU A 32 -34.56 -7.23 24.41
C GLU A 32 -33.31 -7.91 23.83
N LEU A 33 -32.36 -7.11 23.33
CA LEU A 33 -31.17 -7.62 22.65
C LEU A 33 -30.00 -7.87 23.60
N GLY A 34 -30.10 -7.48 24.88
CA GLY A 34 -29.03 -7.59 25.86
C GLY A 34 -27.79 -6.75 25.48
N VAL A 35 -27.98 -5.59 24.85
CA VAL A 35 -26.90 -4.69 24.42
C VAL A 35 -27.02 -3.33 25.08
N SER A 36 -25.95 -2.53 25.04
CA SER A 36 -26.01 -1.18 25.60
C SER A 36 -26.94 -0.25 24.81
N VAL A 37 -27.56 0.70 25.50
CA VAL A 37 -28.33 1.80 24.89
C VAL A 37 -27.52 2.54 23.83
N SER A 38 -26.22 2.76 24.07
CA SER A 38 -25.31 3.38 23.10
C SER A 38 -25.14 2.57 21.82
N THR A 39 -25.16 1.24 21.91
CA THR A 39 -25.08 0.34 20.75
C THR A 39 -26.33 0.45 19.89
N VAL A 40 -27.51 0.47 20.53
CA VAL A 40 -28.79 0.65 19.82
C VAL A 40 -28.85 2.01 19.13
N LEU A 41 -28.44 3.09 19.83
CA LEU A 41 -28.35 4.43 19.25
C LEU A 41 -27.42 4.50 18.04
N HIS A 42 -26.23 3.90 18.14
CA HIS A 42 -25.26 3.86 17.05
C HIS A 42 -25.85 3.18 15.81
N TRP A 43 -26.39 1.97 15.96
CA TRP A 43 -26.93 1.21 14.81
C TRP A 43 -28.21 1.81 14.24
N ARG A 44 -29.03 2.47 15.06
CA ARG A 44 -30.24 3.15 14.57
C ARG A 44 -29.93 4.37 13.70
N ASN A 45 -28.84 5.08 14.00
CA ASN A 45 -28.41 6.25 13.23
C ASN A 45 -27.39 5.91 12.13
N SER A 46 -26.97 4.65 12.02
CA SER A 46 -25.98 4.23 11.03
C SER A 46 -26.62 4.07 9.65
N GLU A 47 -25.90 4.49 8.60
CA GLU A 47 -26.36 4.35 7.21
C GLU A 47 -26.17 2.92 6.66
N THR A 48 -25.26 2.14 7.26
CA THR A 48 -24.89 0.81 6.82
C THR A 48 -25.11 -0.24 7.92
N ILE A 49 -25.47 -1.46 7.50
CA ILE A 49 -25.67 -2.63 8.39
C ILE A 49 -24.38 -3.47 8.48
N HIS A 50 -23.55 -3.40 7.44
CA HIS A 50 -22.34 -4.19 7.29
C HIS A 50 -21.14 -3.46 7.90
N ASP A 51 -20.13 -4.21 8.31
CA ASP A 51 -18.87 -3.62 8.78
C ASP A 51 -18.17 -2.91 7.61
N ASP A 52 -17.83 -1.65 7.83
CA ASP A 52 -16.92 -0.92 6.95
C ASP A 52 -15.53 -1.59 6.97
N SER A 53 -14.75 -1.32 5.92
CA SER A 53 -13.35 -1.73 5.90
C SER A 53 -12.61 -1.19 7.13
N HIS A 54 -11.95 -2.06 7.90
CA HIS A 54 -11.07 -1.65 9.01
C HIS A 54 -9.79 -0.94 8.53
N THR A 55 -9.59 -0.83 7.21
CA THR A 55 -8.50 -0.07 6.64
C THR A 55 -8.68 1.42 6.93
N ARG A 56 -7.60 2.04 7.40
CA ARG A 56 -7.58 3.48 7.67
C ARG A 56 -7.95 4.24 6.39
N LYS A 57 -8.96 5.11 6.47
CA LYS A 57 -9.44 5.92 5.33
C LYS A 57 -8.38 6.88 4.78
N ASN A 58 -7.47 7.35 5.65
CA ASN A 58 -6.37 8.25 5.29
C ASN A 58 -5.01 7.62 5.62
N LEU A 59 -4.36 7.00 4.65
CA LEU A 59 -2.97 6.60 4.80
C LEU A 59 -2.11 7.89 4.82
N LEU A 60 -1.40 8.13 5.93
CA LEU A 60 -0.49 9.27 6.04
C LEU A 60 0.73 9.01 5.16
N ALA A 61 0.63 9.35 3.88
CA ALA A 61 1.74 9.33 2.95
C ALA A 61 2.56 10.62 3.12
N THR A 62 3.90 10.49 3.03
CA THR A 62 4.81 11.63 3.02
C THR A 62 4.66 12.46 1.74
N LEU A 63 4.34 11.78 0.63
CA LEU A 63 4.08 12.42 -0.65
C LEU A 63 2.59 12.65 -0.82
N SER A 64 2.22 13.80 -1.40
CA SER A 64 0.84 13.98 -1.90
C SER A 64 0.58 13.06 -3.09
N SER A 65 -0.69 12.78 -3.37
CA SER A 65 -1.06 11.93 -4.52
C SER A 65 -0.51 12.46 -5.86
N ALA A 66 -0.41 13.78 -6.01
CA ALA A 66 0.18 14.40 -7.20
C ALA A 66 1.70 14.17 -7.27
N GLN A 67 2.42 14.33 -6.15
CA GLN A 67 3.87 14.09 -6.10
C GLN A 67 4.19 12.61 -6.32
N GLU A 68 3.40 11.70 -5.73
CA GLU A 68 3.52 10.27 -5.92
C GLU A 68 3.36 9.88 -7.40
N ALA A 69 2.36 10.41 -8.10
CA ALA A 69 2.18 10.18 -9.53
C ALA A 69 3.42 10.60 -10.34
N ILE A 70 3.99 11.77 -10.04
CA ILE A 70 5.22 12.24 -10.70
C ILE A 70 6.39 11.29 -10.43
N VAL A 71 6.59 10.87 -9.17
CA VAL A 71 7.68 9.96 -8.78
C VAL A 71 7.56 8.60 -9.49
N ILE A 72 6.34 8.08 -9.61
CA ILE A 72 6.08 6.81 -10.32
C ILE A 72 6.42 6.95 -11.81
N GLU A 73 6.00 8.03 -12.45
CA GLU A 73 6.31 8.27 -13.86
C GLU A 73 7.80 8.51 -14.10
N LEU A 74 8.50 9.23 -13.20
CA LEU A 74 9.96 9.35 -13.24
C LEU A 74 10.65 7.98 -13.14
N ARG A 75 10.17 7.09 -12.27
CA ARG A 75 10.72 5.73 -12.13
C ARG A 75 10.53 4.90 -13.39
N ARG A 76 9.36 4.99 -14.03
CA ARG A 76 9.03 4.24 -15.26
C ARG A 76 9.80 4.75 -16.48
N THR A 77 9.97 6.06 -16.60
CA THR A 77 10.60 6.70 -17.75
C THR A 77 12.13 6.67 -17.68
N LEU A 78 12.69 7.05 -16.53
CA LEU A 78 14.14 7.19 -16.38
C LEU A 78 14.83 5.90 -15.93
N LEU A 79 14.07 4.93 -15.41
CA LEU A 79 14.57 3.65 -14.91
C LEU A 79 15.73 3.80 -13.89
N LEU A 80 15.74 4.92 -13.15
CA LEU A 80 16.77 5.24 -12.18
C LEU A 80 16.70 4.26 -10.99
N PRO A 81 17.84 3.81 -10.46
CA PRO A 81 17.89 3.07 -9.21
C PRO A 81 17.45 3.96 -8.04
N LEU A 82 17.11 3.33 -6.92
CA LEU A 82 16.43 3.98 -5.80
C LEU A 82 17.15 5.24 -5.29
N ASP A 83 18.47 5.18 -5.14
CA ASP A 83 19.25 6.28 -4.56
C ASP A 83 19.43 7.46 -5.52
N ASP A 84 19.54 7.19 -6.83
CA ASP A 84 19.65 8.23 -7.85
C ASP A 84 18.28 8.92 -8.02
N LEU A 85 17.19 8.14 -8.00
CA LEU A 85 15.83 8.69 -7.96
C LEU A 85 15.60 9.53 -6.70
N LEU A 86 16.09 9.09 -5.52
CA LEU A 86 15.95 9.85 -4.28
C LEU A 86 16.60 11.23 -4.39
N THR A 87 17.77 11.32 -5.02
CA THR A 87 18.47 12.59 -5.25
C THR A 87 17.63 13.53 -6.12
N VAL A 88 17.06 13.02 -7.21
CA VAL A 88 16.18 13.80 -8.10
C VAL A 88 14.92 14.26 -7.36
N VAL A 89 14.24 13.36 -6.65
CA VAL A 89 12.99 13.67 -5.96
C VAL A 89 13.19 14.70 -4.85
N ARG A 90 14.32 14.65 -4.13
CA ARG A 90 14.68 15.68 -3.14
C ARG A 90 14.97 17.04 -3.76
N GLY A 91 15.60 17.06 -4.93
CA GLY A 91 15.92 18.30 -5.63
C GLY A 91 14.69 19.05 -6.18
N PHE A 92 13.66 18.31 -6.63
CA PHE A 92 12.59 18.91 -7.42
C PHE A 92 11.17 18.74 -6.86
N ILE A 93 10.94 17.81 -5.92
CA ILE A 93 9.58 17.43 -5.49
C ILE A 93 9.40 17.58 -3.98
N HIS A 94 10.27 16.96 -3.19
CA HIS A 94 10.14 16.93 -1.73
C HIS A 94 11.51 16.80 -1.05
N SER A 95 12.06 17.91 -0.55
CA SER A 95 13.41 18.00 0.03
C SER A 95 13.66 17.00 1.16
N ASP A 96 12.68 16.81 2.03
CA ASP A 96 12.84 16.02 3.26
C ASP A 96 12.39 14.55 3.08
N LEU A 97 12.29 14.08 1.84
CA LEU A 97 11.83 12.72 1.58
C LEU A 97 12.85 11.71 2.11
N SER A 98 12.41 10.77 2.94
CA SER A 98 13.26 9.68 3.40
C SER A 98 13.38 8.59 2.33
N ARG A 99 14.53 7.89 2.34
CA ARG A 99 14.76 6.75 1.44
C ARG A 99 13.70 5.66 1.60
N SER A 100 13.28 5.39 2.84
CA SER A 100 12.26 4.38 3.15
C SER A 100 10.86 4.81 2.71
N ALA A 101 10.53 6.11 2.80
CA ALA A 101 9.27 6.64 2.27
C ALA A 101 9.20 6.47 0.74
N LEU A 102 10.31 6.76 0.04
CA LEU A 102 10.41 6.52 -1.40
C LEU A 102 10.26 5.04 -1.74
N ASP A 103 11.02 4.15 -1.09
CA ASP A 103 10.92 2.70 -1.34
C ASP A 103 9.50 2.16 -1.08
N ARG A 104 8.86 2.60 0.01
CA ARG A 104 7.47 2.23 0.32
C ARG A 104 6.50 2.70 -0.77
N CYS A 105 6.61 3.95 -1.22
CA CYS A 105 5.83 4.49 -2.32
C CYS A 105 5.97 3.61 -3.57
N LEU A 106 7.20 3.30 -3.98
CA LEU A 106 7.44 2.47 -5.18
C LEU A 106 6.88 1.05 -5.03
N ARG A 107 6.99 0.43 -3.85
CA ARG A 107 6.44 -0.91 -3.58
C ARG A 107 4.91 -0.92 -3.56
N CYS A 108 4.29 0.06 -2.92
CA CYS A 108 2.83 0.18 -2.89
C CYS A 108 2.23 0.32 -4.30
N ASN A 109 2.99 0.92 -5.21
CA ASN A 109 2.58 1.12 -6.61
C ASN A 109 3.15 0.08 -7.60
N GLY A 110 3.82 -0.97 -7.11
CA GLY A 110 4.33 -2.06 -7.94
C GLY A 110 5.49 -1.69 -8.88
N VAL A 111 6.18 -0.57 -8.65
CA VAL A 111 7.29 -0.05 -9.48
C VAL A 111 8.66 -0.13 -8.76
N SER A 112 8.76 -0.95 -7.72
CA SER A 112 9.99 -1.09 -6.92
C SER A 112 11.12 -1.77 -7.68
N ARG A 113 10.83 -2.79 -8.49
CA ARG A 113 11.83 -3.56 -9.23
C ARG A 113 12.01 -2.99 -10.64
N LEU A 114 13.23 -2.57 -10.97
CA LEU A 114 13.55 -2.06 -12.31
C LEU A 114 13.45 -3.12 -13.40
N ALA A 115 13.74 -4.39 -13.06
CA ALA A 115 13.65 -5.49 -14.02
C ALA A 115 12.23 -5.66 -14.58
N ASP A 116 11.22 -5.39 -13.75
CA ASP A 116 9.81 -5.55 -14.11
C ASP A 116 9.31 -4.36 -14.96
N LEU A 117 10.07 -3.26 -15.00
CA LEU A 117 9.73 -2.03 -15.75
C LEU A 117 10.46 -1.92 -17.08
N ARG A 118 11.56 -2.65 -17.26
CA ARG A 118 12.28 -2.62 -18.54
C ARG A 118 11.43 -3.33 -19.59
N PRO A 119 11.31 -2.75 -20.80
CA PRO A 119 10.74 -3.49 -21.92
C PRO A 119 11.57 -4.77 -22.12
N ALA A 120 10.89 -5.88 -22.36
CA ALA A 120 11.54 -7.12 -22.74
C ALA A 120 12.19 -6.91 -24.12
N GLU A 121 13.45 -6.51 -24.13
CA GLU A 121 14.26 -6.64 -25.33
C GLU A 121 14.24 -8.13 -25.72
N PRO A 122 14.09 -8.47 -27.02
CA PRO A 122 14.24 -9.84 -27.45
C PRO A 122 15.60 -10.32 -26.96
N CYS A 123 15.61 -11.37 -26.15
CA CYS A 123 16.82 -12.00 -25.65
C CYS A 123 17.58 -12.63 -26.83
N ASP A 124 18.32 -11.82 -27.58
CA ASP A 124 19.55 -12.27 -28.19
C ASP A 124 20.46 -12.60 -27.01
N ALA A 125 20.56 -13.88 -26.66
CA ALA A 125 21.38 -14.36 -25.57
C ALA A 125 22.78 -13.79 -25.73
N VAL A 126 23.07 -12.71 -24.98
CA VAL A 126 24.40 -12.11 -24.92
C VAL A 126 25.28 -13.19 -24.34
N LYS A 127 26.02 -13.88 -25.22
CA LYS A 127 27.00 -14.88 -24.81
C LYS A 127 28.01 -14.17 -23.93
N ALA A 128 27.85 -14.33 -22.61
CA ALA A 128 28.77 -13.77 -21.64
C ALA A 128 30.16 -14.32 -21.97
N LYS A 129 31.06 -13.43 -22.40
CA LYS A 129 32.44 -13.82 -22.67
C LYS A 129 33.06 -14.21 -21.33
N PRO A 130 33.81 -15.32 -21.25
CA PRO A 130 34.50 -15.69 -20.03
C PRO A 130 35.46 -14.57 -19.64
N PHE A 131 35.61 -14.37 -18.32
CA PHE A 131 36.58 -13.44 -17.78
C PHE A 131 37.99 -13.81 -18.24
N LYS A 132 38.83 -12.81 -18.50
CA LYS A 132 40.21 -13.06 -18.96
C LYS A 132 41.01 -13.68 -17.80
N ALA A 133 41.65 -14.82 -18.05
CA ALA A 133 42.55 -15.41 -17.08
C ALA A 133 43.82 -14.54 -16.98
N TYR A 134 44.08 -14.00 -15.79
CA TYR A 134 45.31 -13.27 -15.47
C TYR A 134 46.17 -14.10 -14.53
N GLU A 135 47.48 -13.89 -14.59
CA GLU A 135 48.42 -14.55 -13.68
C GLU A 135 48.17 -14.10 -12.21
N PRO A 136 48.49 -14.96 -11.21
CA PRO A 136 48.38 -14.58 -9.81
C PRO A 136 49.19 -13.32 -9.51
N GLY A 137 48.55 -12.26 -9.00
CA GLY A 137 49.17 -10.97 -8.70
C GLY A 137 48.47 -9.75 -9.32
N TYR A 138 47.55 -9.97 -10.26
CA TYR A 138 46.72 -8.90 -10.83
C TYR A 138 45.35 -8.83 -10.15
N ILE A 139 44.95 -7.63 -9.72
CA ILE A 139 43.58 -7.33 -9.27
C ILE A 139 42.86 -6.61 -10.39
N TYR A 140 41.78 -7.21 -10.88
CA TYR A 140 40.87 -6.52 -11.79
C TYR A 140 39.81 -5.78 -10.99
N SER A 141 39.78 -4.46 -11.12
CA SER A 141 38.79 -3.60 -10.49
C SER A 141 37.97 -2.94 -11.60
N ASP A 142 36.73 -3.42 -11.80
CA ASP A 142 35.78 -2.76 -12.69
C ASP A 142 35.14 -1.59 -11.92
N LEU A 143 35.65 -0.38 -12.14
CA LEU A 143 35.04 0.82 -11.60
C LEU A 143 33.85 1.18 -12.49
N ALA A 144 32.69 0.58 -12.21
CA ALA A 144 31.43 1.03 -12.75
C ALA A 144 31.13 2.44 -12.20
N GLN A 145 31.66 3.47 -12.86
CA GLN A 145 31.17 4.84 -12.67
C GLN A 145 29.74 4.87 -13.17
N LYS A 146 28.79 4.91 -12.23
CA LYS A 146 27.43 5.34 -12.52
C LYS A 146 27.51 6.78 -13.00
N LYS A 147 27.20 6.97 -14.28
CA LYS A 147 27.11 8.26 -14.95
C LYS A 147 25.81 8.98 -14.57
#